data_AF-A0A662W0E2-F1
#
_entry.id   AF-A0A662W0E2-F1
#
_cell.length_a   1.000
_cell.length_b   1.000
_cell.length_c   1.000
_cell.angle_alpha   90.00
_cell.angle_beta   90.00
_cell.angle_gamma   90.00
#
_symmetry.space_group_name_H-M   'P 1'
#
loop_
_entity.id
_entity.type
_entity.pdbx_description
1 polymer ?
#
loop_
_entity_poly.entity_id
_entity_poly.type
_entity_poly.pdbx_seq_one_letter_code
_entity_poly.pdbx_strand_id
1 'polypeptide(L)'
;MDVQMKKSILWDAFEELRSSWSVDERLLEKLDKAEEETVDGLPASRAEKLLEIKDKYQLDDIDFLFIVGAAVGYYQGQKNVKEVLKRKINTVNEFVSSLLEKKV
;
A
#
# COMPACT_ATOMS: atom_id res chain seq x y z
N MET A 1 -0.83 13.93 28.01
CA MET A 1 -1.57 12.71 27.62
C MET A 1 -0.83 11.51 28.18
N ASP A 2 -1.54 10.50 28.69
CA ASP A 2 -0.90 9.27 29.21
C ASP A 2 -0.28 8.44 28.06
N VAL A 3 0.80 7.72 28.34
CA VAL A 3 1.55 6.93 27.34
C VAL A 3 0.70 5.81 26.76
N GLN A 4 -0.15 5.16 27.57
CA GLN A 4 -1.04 4.11 27.07
C GLN A 4 -2.11 4.69 26.15
N MET A 5 -2.64 5.87 26.51
CA MET A 5 -3.59 6.59 25.67
C MET A 5 -2.97 7.01 24.32
N LYS A 6 -1.72 7.50 24.34
CA LYS A 6 -0.99 7.86 23.11
C LYS A 6 -0.76 6.65 22.21
N LYS A 7 -0.40 5.51 22.79
CA LYS A 7 -0.22 4.24 22.06
C LYS A 7 -1.54 3.76 21.44
N SER A 8 -2.65 3.85 22.15
CA SER A 8 -3.98 3.49 21.61
C SER A 8 -4.33 4.35 20.41
N ILE A 9 -4.19 5.68 20.51
CA ILE A 9 -4.49 6.62 19.43
C ILE A 9 -3.67 6.30 18.17
N LEU A 10 -2.36 6.08 18.33
CA LEU A 10 -1.49 5.72 17.21
C LEU A 10 -1.87 4.37 16.59
N TRP A 11 -2.26 3.40 17.42
CA TRP A 11 -2.67 2.08 16.93
C TRP A 11 -4.02 2.15 16.19
N ASP A 12 -4.98 2.89 16.71
CA ASP A 12 -6.29 3.10 16.09
C ASP A 12 -6.15 3.84 14.75
N ALA A 13 -5.33 4.89 14.73
CA ALA A 13 -5.00 5.61 13.50
C ALA A 13 -4.32 4.70 12.46
N PHE A 14 -3.40 3.85 12.90
CA PHE A 14 -2.73 2.88 12.02
C PHE A 14 -3.70 1.83 11.48
N GLU A 15 -4.58 1.25 12.31
CA GLU A 15 -5.54 0.23 11.86
C GLU A 15 -6.60 0.82 10.90
N GLU A 16 -7.07 2.04 11.13
CA GLU A 16 -7.96 2.72 10.18
C GLU A 16 -7.28 2.99 8.84
N LEU A 17 -6.04 3.49 8.89
CA LEU A 17 -5.24 3.71 7.69
C LEU A 17 -4.97 2.39 6.97
N ARG A 18 -4.54 1.35 7.70
CA ARG A 18 -4.31 0.00 7.18
C ARG A 18 -5.56 -0.57 6.57
N SER A 19 -6.74 -0.40 7.16
CA SER A 19 -8.00 -0.89 6.60
C SER A 19 -8.33 -0.17 5.30
N SER A 20 -8.19 1.16 5.26
CA SER A 20 -8.42 1.94 4.04
C SER A 20 -7.41 1.63 2.93
N TRP A 21 -6.18 1.26 3.30
CA TRP A 21 -5.11 0.87 2.38
C TRP A 21 -5.03 -0.65 2.20
N SER A 22 -5.87 -1.43 2.88
CA SER A 22 -5.88 -2.89 2.77
C SER A 22 -6.42 -3.20 1.38
N VAL A 23 -5.47 -3.48 0.51
CA VAL A 23 -5.80 -3.52 -0.90
C VAL A 23 -6.47 -4.85 -1.22
N ASP A 24 -7.75 -4.79 -1.57
CA ASP A 24 -8.36 -5.76 -2.47
C ASP A 24 -7.52 -5.75 -3.76
N GLU A 25 -6.98 -6.89 -4.22
CA GLU A 25 -6.08 -6.96 -5.40
C GLU A 25 -6.64 -6.18 -6.62
N ARG A 26 -7.98 -6.09 -6.72
CA ARG A 26 -8.73 -5.32 -7.72
C ARG A 26 -8.51 -3.80 -7.65
N LEU A 27 -8.24 -3.24 -6.48
CA LEU A 27 -7.97 -1.81 -6.24
C LEU A 27 -6.52 -1.44 -6.61
N LEU A 28 -5.54 -2.32 -6.34
CA LEU A 28 -4.16 -2.12 -6.80
C LEU A 28 -4.09 -2.07 -8.34
N GLU A 29 -4.86 -2.89 -9.04
CA GLU A 29 -4.94 -2.86 -10.50
C GLU A 29 -5.73 -1.67 -11.06
N LYS A 30 -6.70 -1.13 -10.33
CA LYS A 30 -7.42 0.10 -10.72
C LYS A 30 -6.58 1.35 -10.49
N LEU A 31 -5.82 1.40 -9.38
CA LEU A 31 -4.87 2.49 -9.09
C LEU A 31 -3.67 2.48 -10.04
N ASP A 32 -3.25 1.32 -10.56
CA ASP A 32 -2.24 1.25 -11.63
C ASP A 32 -2.79 1.68 -13.02
N LYS A 33 -4.13 1.73 -13.20
CA LYS A 33 -4.79 2.03 -14.48
C LYS A 33 -5.31 3.47 -14.59
N ALA A 34 -5.62 4.12 -13.47
CA ALA A 34 -5.74 5.56 -13.43
C ALA A 34 -4.33 6.09 -13.18
N GLU A 35 -3.76 6.86 -14.11
CA GLU A 35 -2.54 7.64 -13.85
C GLU A 35 -2.86 8.68 -12.76
N GLU A 36 -2.99 8.26 -11.50
CA GLU A 36 -3.00 9.20 -10.38
C GLU A 36 -1.59 9.80 -10.31
N GLU A 37 -1.52 11.12 -10.39
CA GLU A 37 -0.28 11.85 -10.14
C GLU A 37 0.26 11.40 -8.77
N THR A 38 1.45 10.79 -8.80
CA THR A 38 2.13 10.41 -7.57
C THR A 38 2.88 11.62 -7.06
N VAL A 39 2.59 12.03 -5.83
CA VAL A 39 3.42 12.98 -5.10
C VAL A 39 4.44 12.15 -4.32
N ASP A 40 5.73 12.29 -4.65
CA ASP A 40 6.84 11.58 -3.99
C ASP A 40 6.68 10.05 -3.92
N GLY A 41 6.07 9.45 -4.96
CA GLY A 41 5.89 8.00 -5.07
C GLY A 41 4.67 7.44 -4.32
N LEU A 42 3.84 8.30 -3.73
CA LEU A 42 2.53 7.94 -3.18
C LEU A 42 1.40 8.55 -4.04
N PRO A 43 0.32 7.82 -4.34
CA PRO A 43 -0.83 8.39 -5.03
C PRO A 43 -1.47 9.54 -4.24
N ALA A 44 -1.89 10.63 -4.91
CA ALA A 44 -2.49 11.81 -4.27
C ALA A 44 -3.68 11.46 -3.35
N SER A 45 -4.53 10.52 -3.76
CA SER A 45 -5.67 10.01 -2.98
C SER A 45 -5.25 9.46 -1.61
N ARG A 46 -4.06 8.88 -1.52
CA ARG A 46 -3.49 8.34 -0.28
C ARG A 46 -2.83 9.42 0.57
N ALA A 47 -2.25 10.44 -0.06
CA ALA A 47 -1.70 11.60 0.63
C ALA A 47 -2.80 12.41 1.33
N GLU A 48 -3.93 12.65 0.66
CA GLU A 48 -5.10 13.28 1.25
C GLU A 48 -5.63 12.47 2.44
N LYS A 49 -5.70 11.15 2.31
CA LYS A 49 -6.14 10.26 3.40
C LYS A 49 -5.24 10.33 4.64
N LEU A 50 -3.93 10.50 4.45
CA LEU A 50 -3.00 10.69 5.57
C LEU A 50 -3.30 12.01 6.31
N LEU A 51 -3.58 13.09 5.59
CA LEU A 51 -3.97 14.36 6.19
C LEU A 51 -5.28 14.26 6.96
N GLU A 52 -6.29 13.56 6.42
CA GLU A 52 -7.55 13.29 7.13
C GLU A 52 -7.32 12.54 8.46
N ILE A 53 -6.42 11.55 8.46
CA ILE A 53 -6.06 10.79 9.67
C ILE A 53 -5.34 11.70 10.68
N LYS A 54 -4.44 12.59 10.22
CA LYS A 54 -3.75 13.56 11.08
C LYS A 54 -4.75 14.43 11.82
N ASP A 55 -5.72 14.99 11.10
CA ASP A 55 -6.72 15.91 11.64
C ASP A 55 -7.70 15.18 12.57
N LYS A 56 -8.18 13.99 12.17
CA LYS A 56 -9.13 13.19 12.94
C LYS A 56 -8.60 12.78 14.31
N TYR A 57 -7.35 12.35 14.37
CA TYR A 57 -6.71 11.88 15.59
C TYR A 57 -5.90 12.96 16.30
N GLN A 58 -5.90 14.20 15.78
CA GLN A 58 -5.14 15.34 16.30
C GLN A 58 -3.65 14.99 16.51
N LEU A 59 -3.06 14.30 15.54
CA LEU A 59 -1.68 13.83 15.62
C LEU A 59 -0.71 15.01 15.54
N ASP A 60 0.28 15.03 16.44
CA ASP A 60 1.43 15.93 16.30
C ASP A 60 2.31 15.50 15.11
N ASP A 61 3.28 16.33 14.73
CA ASP A 61 4.10 16.05 13.55
C ASP A 61 4.94 14.78 13.68
N ILE A 62 5.34 14.40 14.90
CA ILE A 62 6.13 13.17 15.14
C ILE A 62 5.22 11.95 15.00
N ASP A 63 4.04 11.99 15.60
CA ASP A 63 3.01 10.97 15.50
C ASP A 63 2.58 10.75 14.05
N PHE A 64 2.40 11.84 13.32
CA PHE A 64 2.06 11.81 11.91
C PHE A 64 3.16 11.17 11.07
N LEU A 65 4.43 11.56 11.27
CA LEU A 65 5.57 10.97 10.56
C LEU A 65 5.70 9.47 10.81
N PHE A 66 5.44 9.01 12.04
CA PHE A 66 5.44 7.59 12.38
C PHE A 66 4.39 6.81 11.55
N ILE A 67 3.15 7.32 11.49
CA ILE A 67 2.07 6.71 10.74
C ILE A 67 2.34 6.72 9.24
N VAL A 68 2.84 7.83 8.70
CA VAL A 68 3.24 7.95 7.28
C VAL A 68 4.29 6.89 6.93
N GLY A 69 5.34 6.75 7.74
CA GLY A 69 6.40 5.76 7.51
C GLY A 69 5.87 4.33 7.51
N ALA A 70 5.01 3.98 8.46
CA ALA A 70 4.39 2.66 8.54
C ALA A 70 3.51 2.36 7.31
N ALA A 71 2.73 3.35 6.86
CA ALA A 71 1.84 3.23 5.71
C ALA A 71 2.60 3.03 4.40
N VAL A 72 3.61 3.87 4.15
CA VAL A 72 4.45 3.80 2.95
C VAL A 72 5.19 2.47 2.90
N GLY A 73 5.78 2.03 4.02
CA GLY A 73 6.43 0.72 4.11
C GLY A 73 5.48 -0.44 3.80
N TYR A 74 4.25 -0.39 4.32
CA TYR A 74 3.23 -1.40 4.03
C TYR A 74 2.86 -1.44 2.55
N TYR A 75 2.60 -0.29 1.94
CA TYR A 75 2.26 -0.19 0.51
C TYR A 75 3.39 -0.68 -0.40
N GLN A 76 4.63 -0.23 -0.15
CA GLN A 76 5.79 -0.66 -0.94
C GLN A 76 6.04 -2.17 -0.81
N GLY A 77 5.89 -2.72 0.39
CA GLY A 77 5.97 -4.16 0.63
C GLY A 77 4.97 -4.96 -0.22
N GLN A 78 3.71 -4.52 -0.26
CA GLN A 78 2.68 -5.14 -1.10
C GLN A 78 2.99 -5.05 -2.60
N LYS A 79 3.44 -3.87 -3.07
CA LYS A 79 3.83 -3.67 -4.47
C LYS A 79 4.96 -4.62 -4.88
N ASN A 80 5.96 -4.79 -4.03
CA ASN A 80 7.06 -5.71 -4.28
C ASN A 80 6.60 -7.18 -4.39
N VAL A 81 5.67 -7.62 -3.52
CA VAL A 81 5.08 -8.98 -3.60
C VAL A 81 4.33 -9.18 -4.92
N LYS A 82 3.51 -8.20 -5.34
CA LYS A 82 2.80 -8.24 -6.62
C LYS A 82 3.75 -8.39 -7.80
N GLU A 83 4.83 -7.60 -7.82
CA GLU A 83 5.86 -7.67 -8.87
C GLU A 83 6.54 -9.03 -8.93
N VAL A 84 6.89 -9.62 -7.78
CA VAL A 84 7.48 -10.96 -7.72
C VAL A 84 6.51 -12.01 -8.27
N LEU A 85 5.24 -11.98 -7.85
CA LEU A 85 4.23 -12.91 -8.34
C LEU A 85 4.02 -12.78 -9.86
N LYS A 86 3.92 -11.56 -10.37
CA LYS A 86 3.78 -11.28 -11.81
C LYS A 86 4.95 -11.85 -12.61
N ARG A 87 6.19 -11.63 -12.15
CA ARG A 87 7.39 -12.23 -12.78
C ARG A 87 7.33 -13.75 -12.79
N LYS A 88 6.95 -14.37 -11.67
CA LYS A 88 6.85 -15.84 -11.57
C LYS A 88 5.77 -16.40 -12.49
N ILE A 89 4.60 -15.78 -12.56
CA ILE A 89 3.53 -16.16 -13.49
C ILE A 89 4.01 -16.07 -14.94
N ASN A 90 4.71 -14.99 -15.31
CA ASN A 90 5.26 -14.85 -16.65
C ASN A 90 6.28 -15.95 -16.98
N THR A 91 7.19 -16.27 -16.07
CA THR A 91 8.14 -17.39 -16.26
C THR A 91 7.43 -18.72 -16.44
N VAL A 92 6.37 -18.97 -15.68
CA VAL A 92 5.56 -20.20 -15.83
C VAL A 92 4.86 -20.22 -17.19
N ASN A 93 4.29 -19.10 -17.61
CA ASN A 93 3.65 -18.99 -18.93
C ASN A 93 4.65 -19.21 -20.06
N GLU A 94 5.83 -18.60 -20.02
CA GLU A 94 6.91 -18.83 -20.99
C GLU A 94 7.32 -20.31 -21.02
N PHE A 95 7.46 -20.93 -19.86
CA PHE A 95 7.79 -22.35 -19.76
C PHE A 95 6.69 -23.23 -20.39
N VAL A 96 5.42 -22.99 -20.05
CA VAL A 96 4.27 -23.73 -20.61
C VAL A 96 4.18 -23.53 -22.12
N SER A 97 4.34 -22.30 -22.61
CA SER A 97 4.38 -22.01 -24.06
C SER A 97 5.52 -22.74 -24.76
N SER A 98 6.71 -22.80 -24.15
CA SER A 98 7.86 -23.54 -24.73
C SER A 98 7.62 -25.05 -24.81
N LEU A 99 6.82 -25.61 -23.91
CA LEU A 99 6.42 -27.02 -23.93
C LEU A 99 5.32 -27.29 -24.98
N LEU A 100 4.42 -26.33 -25.19
CA LEU A 100 3.34 -26.44 -26.17
C LEU A 100 3.86 -26.25 -27.61
N GLU A 101 4.81 -25.33 -27.84
CA GLU A 101 5.46 -25.13 -29.15
C GLU A 101 6.29 -26.34 -29.59
N LYS A 102 6.86 -27.11 -28.65
CA LYS A 102 7.58 -28.36 -28.95
C LYS A 102 6.70 -29.52 -29.44
N LYS A 103 5.36 -29.37 -29.41
CA LYS A 103 4.41 -30.43 -29.79
C LYS A 103 3.77 -30.25 -31.18
N VAL A 104 4.16 -29.22 -31.95
CA VAL A 104 3.71 -29.00 -33.34
C VAL A 104 4.85 -29.30 -34.31
#